data_AF-A0A2D5PRI2-F1
#
_entry.id   AF-A0A2D5PRI2-F1
#
_cell.length_a   1.000
_cell.length_b   1.000
_cell.length_c   1.000
_cell.angle_alpha   90.00
_cell.angle_beta   90.00
_cell.angle_gamma   90.00
#
_symmetry.space_group_name_H-M   'P 1'
#
loop_
_entity.id
_entity.type
_entity.pdbx_description
1 polymer ?
#
loop_
_entity_poly.entity_id
_entity_poly.type
_entity_poly.pdbx_seq_one_letter_code
_entity_poly.pdbx_strand_id
1 'polypeptide(L)'
;DFMQFIPINSRKTLIREIPYALPDERREMKAARYLNWRINREVNAEDTELINFVQEGMETSAYSSGPLAESEICLIDSAEKIRNSIPVSRLEVEPDTDEIVKINEELLENKDKKVKNIFDKNKT
;
A
#
# COMPACT_ATOMS: atom_id res chain seq x y z
N ASP A 1 17.60 -6.99 -2.53
CA ASP A 1 17.12 -6.96 -1.13
C ASP A 1 15.67 -7.39 -1.05
N PHE A 2 15.28 -7.92 0.09
CA PHE A 2 13.90 -8.26 0.40
C PHE A 2 13.36 -7.22 1.38
N MET A 3 12.22 -6.61 1.04
CA MET A 3 11.54 -5.62 1.88
C MET A 3 10.14 -6.12 2.23
N GLN A 4 9.76 -5.97 3.50
CA GLN A 4 8.44 -6.31 3.97
C GLN A 4 7.86 -5.19 4.83
N PHE A 5 6.64 -4.79 4.49
CA PHE A 5 5.86 -3.78 5.20
C PHE A 5 4.85 -4.47 6.11
N ILE A 6 4.92 -4.20 7.41
CA ILE A 6 4.03 -4.80 8.41
C ILE A 6 3.25 -3.66 9.09
N PRO A 7 1.92 -3.59 8.91
CA PRO A 7 1.12 -2.59 9.59
C PRO A 7 1.09 -2.88 11.09
N ILE A 8 1.39 -1.86 11.90
CA ILE A 8 1.31 -1.93 13.37
C ILE A 8 0.02 -1.27 13.84
N ASN A 9 -0.35 -0.13 13.24
CA ASN A 9 -1.64 0.54 13.37
C ASN A 9 -1.85 1.47 12.16
N SER A 10 -2.91 2.27 12.15
CA SER A 10 -3.26 3.17 11.04
C SER A 10 -2.20 4.23 10.71
N ARG A 11 -1.28 4.54 11.64
CA ARG A 11 -0.25 5.58 11.50
C ARG A 11 1.18 5.03 11.53
N LYS A 12 1.35 3.71 11.68
CA LYS A 12 2.68 3.12 11.90
C LYS A 12 2.82 1.81 11.15
N THR A 13 3.87 1.76 10.34
CA THR A 13 4.29 0.57 9.60
C THR A 13 5.72 0.24 9.97
N LEU A 14 5.98 -1.04 10.25
CA LEU A 14 7.33 -1.57 10.41
C LEU A 14 7.84 -2.05 9.05
N ILE A 15 8.99 -1.56 8.62
CA ILE A 15 9.69 -2.04 7.41
C ILE A 15 10.79 -2.99 7.85
N ARG A 16 10.78 -4.23 7.34
CA ARG A 16 11.86 -5.20 7.51
C ARG A 16 12.63 -5.31 6.21
N GLU A 17 13.93 -5.09 6.29
CA GLU A 17 14.84 -5.18 5.15
C GLU A 17 15.87 -6.28 5.39
N ILE A 18 16.03 -7.17 4.41
CA ILE A 18 16.99 -8.28 4.49
C ILE A 18 17.79 -8.31 3.20
N PRO A 19 19.13 -8.27 3.25
CA PRO A 19 19.95 -8.48 2.07
C PRO A 19 19.80 -9.93 1.63
N TYR A 20 19.27 -10.13 0.41
CA TYR A 20 19.15 -11.44 -0.20
C TYR A 20 20.19 -11.56 -1.31
N ALA A 21 21.19 -12.42 -1.09
CA ALA A 21 22.32 -12.58 -2.00
C ALA A 21 22.79 -14.05 -2.02
N LEU A 22 23.40 -14.45 -3.13
CA LEU A 22 24.04 -15.76 -3.26
C LEU A 22 25.28 -15.86 -2.35
N PRO A 23 25.68 -17.05 -1.88
CA PRO A 23 26.93 -17.23 -1.14
C PRO A 23 28.15 -16.78 -1.95
N ASP A 24 28.99 -15.94 -1.36
CA ASP A 24 30.24 -15.46 -1.97
C ASP A 24 31.16 -14.90 -0.87
N GLU A 25 32.32 -15.54 -0.69
CA GLU A 25 33.25 -15.26 0.40
C GLU A 25 34.33 -14.22 0.06
N ARG A 26 34.39 -13.76 -1.20
CA ARG A 26 35.38 -12.80 -1.66
C ARG A 26 35.27 -11.50 -0.86
N ARG A 27 36.43 -10.91 -0.52
CA ARG A 27 36.49 -9.67 0.27
C ARG A 27 35.80 -8.51 -0.44
N GLU A 28 35.92 -8.44 -1.76
CA GLU A 28 35.28 -7.46 -2.62
C GLU A 28 33.76 -7.53 -2.50
N MET A 29 33.21 -8.75 -2.46
CA MET A 29 31.76 -8.94 -2.33
C MET A 29 31.27 -8.53 -0.94
N LYS A 30 32.04 -8.84 0.12
CA LYS A 30 31.74 -8.36 1.49
C LYS A 30 31.69 -6.83 1.54
N ALA A 31 32.67 -6.15 0.92
CA ALA A 31 32.70 -4.69 0.84
C ALA A 31 31.54 -4.12 0.01
N ALA A 32 31.23 -4.71 -1.15
CA ALA A 32 30.14 -4.28 -2.02
C ALA A 32 28.78 -4.37 -1.31
N ARG A 33 28.51 -5.46 -0.59
CA ARG A 33 27.27 -5.64 0.19
C ARG A 33 27.14 -4.63 1.32
N TYR A 34 28.24 -4.38 2.04
CA TYR A 34 28.25 -3.38 3.10
C TYR A 34 27.93 -1.98 2.55
N LEU A 35 28.55 -1.59 1.45
CA LEU A 35 28.32 -0.28 0.82
C LEU A 35 26.89 -0.17 0.26
N ASN A 36 26.39 -1.22 -0.39
CA ASN A 36 25.01 -1.25 -0.87
C ASN A 36 24.01 -1.10 0.27
N TRP A 37 24.19 -1.85 1.37
CA TRP A 37 23.30 -1.73 2.53
C TRP A 37 23.37 -0.35 3.18
N ARG A 38 24.56 0.26 3.22
CA ARG A 38 24.73 1.63 3.71
C ARG A 38 23.93 2.63 2.86
N ILE A 39 23.99 2.52 1.54
CA ILE A 39 23.22 3.39 0.63
C ILE A 39 21.72 3.18 0.86
N ASN A 40 21.25 1.94 0.91
CA ASN A 40 19.84 1.64 1.15
C ASN A 40 19.33 2.25 2.44
N ARG A 41 20.14 2.27 3.52
CA ARG A 41 19.75 2.87 4.79
C ARG A 41 19.58 4.39 4.70
N GLU A 42 20.44 5.08 3.95
CA GLU A 42 20.31 6.53 3.76
C GLU A 42 19.07 6.85 2.91
N VAL A 43 18.87 6.12 1.81
CA VAL A 43 17.68 6.29 0.95
C VAL A 43 16.40 5.96 1.71
N ASN A 44 16.39 4.90 2.53
CA ASN A 44 15.23 4.56 3.37
C ASN A 44 14.91 5.67 4.38
N ALA A 45 15.93 6.36 4.91
CA ALA A 45 15.71 7.50 5.80
C ALA A 45 15.05 8.67 5.05
N GLU A 46 15.52 8.99 3.85
CA GLU A 46 14.93 10.02 2.97
C GLU A 46 13.47 9.69 2.63
N ASP A 47 13.19 8.44 2.22
CA ASP A 47 11.83 7.97 1.93
C ASP A 47 10.93 8.06 3.18
N THR A 48 11.47 7.73 4.35
CA THR A 48 10.74 7.80 5.62
C THR A 48 10.34 9.23 5.96
N GLU A 49 11.23 10.21 5.75
CA GLU A 49 10.91 11.62 5.95
C GLU A 49 9.78 12.08 5.02
N LEU A 50 9.85 11.74 3.73
CA LEU A 50 8.81 12.08 2.76
C LEU A 50 7.45 11.46 3.12
N ILE A 51 7.42 10.19 3.51
CA ILE A 51 6.19 9.51 3.94
C ILE A 51 5.59 10.18 5.17
N ASN A 52 6.41 10.56 6.15
CA ASN A 52 5.92 11.23 7.35
C ASN A 52 5.30 12.59 7.02
N PHE A 53 5.89 13.38 6.12
CA PHE A 53 5.28 14.63 5.69
C PHE A 53 3.95 14.45 4.96
N VAL A 54 3.84 13.40 4.14
CA VAL A 54 2.56 13.05 3.52
C VAL A 54 1.52 12.68 4.59
N GLN A 55 1.90 11.84 5.56
CA GLN A 55 1.01 11.44 6.65
C GLN A 55 0.54 12.64 7.48
N GLU A 56 1.44 13.55 7.85
CA GLU A 56 1.10 14.80 8.55
C GLU A 56 0.16 15.68 7.71
N GLY A 57 0.42 15.81 6.40
CA GLY A 57 -0.44 16.54 5.49
C GLY A 57 -1.85 15.95 5.41
N MET A 58 -1.97 14.62 5.39
CA MET A 58 -3.24 13.89 5.38
C MET A 58 -4.08 14.09 6.64
N GLU A 59 -3.45 14.43 7.77
CA GLU A 59 -4.16 14.71 9.04
C GLU A 59 -4.74 16.13 9.11
N THR A 60 -4.40 17.00 8.16
CA THR A 60 -4.93 18.36 8.12
C THR A 60 -6.37 18.41 7.61
N SER A 61 -7.17 19.35 8.11
CA SER A 61 -8.56 19.54 7.67
C SER A 61 -8.71 20.03 6.22
N ALA A 62 -7.61 20.46 5.60
CA ALA A 62 -7.57 20.93 4.22
C ALA A 62 -7.21 19.82 3.22
N TYR A 63 -6.86 18.63 3.72
CA TYR A 63 -6.51 17.51 2.87
C TYR A 63 -7.73 17.04 2.07
N SER A 64 -7.53 16.82 0.78
CA SER A 64 -8.44 16.08 -0.09
C SER A 64 -7.62 15.16 -1.00
N SER A 65 -8.19 14.00 -1.35
CA SER A 65 -7.48 13.04 -2.20
C SER A 65 -7.22 13.65 -3.59
N GLY A 66 -5.95 13.77 -3.96
CA GLY A 66 -5.53 14.22 -5.28
C GLY A 66 -5.63 13.11 -6.34
N PRO A 67 -5.62 13.48 -7.64
CA PRO A 67 -5.54 12.50 -8.72
C PRO A 67 -4.16 11.84 -8.77
N LEU A 68 -4.13 10.53 -9.05
CA LEU A 68 -2.90 9.83 -9.41
C LEU A 68 -2.57 10.11 -10.87
N ALA A 69 -1.28 10.29 -11.19
CA ALA A 69 -0.85 10.48 -12.56
C ALA A 69 -0.95 9.16 -13.34
N GLU A 70 -1.25 9.22 -14.64
CA GLU A 70 -1.38 8.03 -15.50
C GLU A 70 -0.11 7.16 -15.53
N SER A 71 1.06 7.75 -15.26
CA SER A 71 2.34 7.05 -15.15
C SER A 71 2.52 6.25 -13.86
N GLU A 72 1.71 6.49 -12.83
CA GLU A 72 1.82 5.83 -11.51
C GLU A 72 1.11 4.47 -11.50
N ILE A 73 1.36 3.66 -12.53
CA ILE A 73 0.64 2.41 -12.82
C ILE A 73 0.65 1.47 -11.62
N CYS A 74 1.79 1.30 -10.95
CA CYS A 74 1.91 0.41 -9.78
C CYS A 74 1.13 0.94 -8.56
N LEU A 75 1.05 2.26 -8.38
CA LEU A 75 0.30 2.87 -7.29
C LEU A 75 -1.21 2.75 -7.54
N ILE A 76 -1.63 2.99 -8.78
CA ILE A 76 -3.02 2.79 -9.24
C ILE A 76 -3.43 1.33 -9.01
N ASP A 77 -2.66 0.36 -9.52
CA ASP A 77 -2.94 -1.07 -9.37
C ASP A 77 -3.00 -1.50 -7.90
N SER A 78 -2.07 -1.02 -7.07
CA SER A 78 -2.07 -1.31 -5.63
C SER A 78 -3.31 -0.76 -4.93
N ALA A 79 -3.67 0.49 -5.21
CA ALA A 79 -4.85 1.14 -4.65
C ALA A 79 -6.14 0.45 -5.11
N GLU A 80 -6.21 0.02 -6.37
CA GLU A 80 -7.33 -0.76 -6.90
C GLU A 80 -7.47 -2.12 -6.23
N LYS A 81 -6.36 -2.84 -6.01
CA LYS A 81 -6.35 -4.12 -5.29
C LYS A 81 -6.86 -3.97 -3.85
N ILE A 82 -6.42 -2.92 -3.14
CA ILE A 82 -6.90 -2.61 -1.80
C ILE A 82 -8.39 -2.34 -1.84
N ARG A 83 -8.84 -1.37 -2.66
CA ARG A 83 -10.26 -1.04 -2.79
C ARG A 83 -11.10 -2.25 -3.20
N ASN A 84 -10.58 -3.16 -4.02
CA ASN A 84 -11.30 -4.36 -4.43
C ASN A 84 -11.45 -5.39 -3.31
N SER A 85 -10.47 -5.47 -2.41
CA SER A 85 -10.44 -6.40 -1.28
C SER A 85 -11.16 -5.84 -0.06
N ILE A 86 -11.11 -4.52 0.13
CA ILE A 86 -11.69 -3.77 1.26
C ILE A 86 -12.54 -2.62 0.69
N PRO A 87 -13.75 -2.87 0.16
CA PRO A 87 -14.55 -1.84 -0.48
C PRO A 87 -14.90 -0.63 0.37
N VAL A 88 -14.98 -0.77 1.70
CA VAL A 88 -15.21 0.36 2.62
C VAL A 88 -14.11 1.42 2.53
N SER A 89 -12.90 1.06 2.05
CA SER A 89 -11.81 2.00 1.82
C SER A 89 -12.05 3.00 0.67
N ARG A 90 -13.21 2.91 -0.02
CA ARG A 90 -13.63 3.89 -1.04
C ARG A 90 -14.36 5.09 -0.44
N LEU A 91 -14.78 5.01 0.81
CA LEU A 91 -15.47 6.11 1.47
C LEU A 91 -14.47 7.25 1.73
N GLU A 92 -14.88 8.48 1.40
CA GLU A 92 -14.06 9.67 1.68
C GLU A 92 -14.03 10.01 3.18
N VAL A 93 -15.12 9.67 3.88
CA VAL A 93 -15.27 9.91 5.32
C VAL A 93 -15.14 8.59 6.05
N GLU A 94 -14.32 8.57 7.09
CA GLU A 94 -14.18 7.43 7.98
C GLU A 94 -15.54 7.10 8.63
N PRO A 95 -16.08 5.89 8.44
CA PRO A 95 -17.31 5.47 9.09
C PRO A 95 -17.06 5.16 10.57
N ASP A 96 -18.13 4.99 11.35
CA ASP A 96 -18.01 4.52 12.73
C ASP A 96 -17.30 3.15 12.76
N THR A 97 -16.39 2.99 13.72
CA THR A 97 -15.56 1.78 13.87
C THR A 97 -16.43 0.53 14.00
N ASP A 98 -17.56 0.64 14.69
CA ASP A 98 -18.49 -0.48 14.90
C ASP A 98 -19.26 -0.85 13.63
N GLU A 99 -19.32 0.03 12.64
CA GLU A 99 -20.04 -0.18 11.38
C GLU A 99 -19.13 -0.64 10.22
N ILE A 100 -17.81 -0.49 10.33
CA ILE A 100 -16.84 -0.80 9.26
C ILE A 100 -17.08 -2.18 8.64
N VAL A 101 -17.17 -3.22 9.47
CA VAL A 101 -17.31 -4.61 9.01
C VAL A 101 -18.61 -4.78 8.22
N LYS A 102 -19.71 -4.30 8.79
CA LYS A 102 -21.04 -4.39 8.19
C LYS A 102 -21.08 -3.67 6.83
N ILE A 103 -20.59 -2.43 6.76
CA ILE A 103 -20.56 -1.65 5.52
C ILE A 103 -19.70 -2.38 4.47
N ASN A 104 -18.54 -2.91 4.87
CA ASN A 104 -17.66 -3.62 3.95
C ASN A 104 -18.31 -4.89 3.37
N GLU A 105 -19.01 -5.67 4.19
CA GLU A 105 -19.76 -6.85 3.77
C GLU A 105 -20.90 -6.51 2.80
N GLU A 106 -21.70 -5.48 3.12
CA GLU A 106 -22.77 -5.00 2.23
C GLU A 106 -22.23 -4.56 0.86
N LEU A 107 -21.08 -3.86 0.84
CA LEU A 107 -20.43 -3.43 -0.39
C LEU A 107 -19.87 -4.60 -1.22
N LEU A 108 -19.35 -5.64 -0.56
CA LEU A 108 -18.89 -6.86 -1.22
C LEU A 108 -20.06 -7.61 -1.87
N GLU A 109 -21.17 -7.80 -1.15
CA GLU A 109 -22.35 -8.48 -1.70
C GLU A 109 -22.93 -7.74 -2.92
N ASN A 110 -23.01 -6.41 -2.85
CA ASN A 110 -23.53 -5.59 -3.93
C ASN A 110 -22.64 -5.66 -5.18
N LYS A 111 -21.32 -5.77 -4.99
CA LYS A 111 -20.37 -6.00 -6.08
C LYS A 111 -20.63 -7.35 -6.76
N ASP A 112 -20.82 -8.42 -5.99
CA ASP A 112 -21.08 -9.76 -6.53
C ASP A 112 -22.42 -9.84 -7.29
N LYS A 113 -23.47 -9.19 -6.76
CA LYS A 113 -24.77 -9.07 -7.45
C LYS A 113 -24.64 -8.33 -8.78
N LYS A 114 -23.88 -7.23 -8.82
CA LYS A 114 -23.64 -6.46 -10.06
C LYS A 114 -22.86 -7.28 -11.09
N VAL A 115 -21.86 -8.04 -10.66
CA VAL A 115 -21.07 -8.92 -11.54
C VAL A 115 -21.95 -10.03 -12.14
N LYS A 116 -22.75 -10.73 -11.32
CA LYS A 116 -23.68 -11.76 -11.80
C LYS A 116 -24.67 -11.20 -12.83
N ASN A 117 -25.27 -10.04 -12.56
CA ASN A 117 -26.21 -9.40 -13.47
C ASN A 117 -25.58 -9.01 -14.82
N ILE A 118 -24.29 -8.67 -14.87
CA ILE A 118 -23.58 -8.42 -16.14
C ILE A 118 -23.40 -9.72 -16.93
N PHE A 119 -23.00 -10.81 -16.26
CA PHE A 119 -22.83 -12.11 -16.91
C PHE A 119 -24.15 -12.72 -17.41
N ASP A 120 -25.25 -12.50 -16.69
CA ASP A 120 -26.57 -12.98 -17.11
C ASP A 120 -27.14 -12.16 -18.29
N LYS A 121 -26.85 -10.85 -18.36
CA LYS A 121 -27.24 -10.00 -19.51
C LYS A 121 -26.48 -10.30 -20.80
N ASN A 122 -25.28 -10.88 -20.71
CA ASN A 122 -24.46 -11.25 -21.88
C ASN A 122 -24.73 -12.69 -22.39
N LYS A 123 -25.73 -13.38 -21.83
CA LYS A 123 -26.13 -14.75 -22.21
C LYS A 123 -27.38 -14.83 -23.12
N THR A 124 -27.94 -13.70 -23.52
CA THR A 124 -29.03 -13.57 -24.50
C THR A 124 -28.52 -12.85 -25.75
#